data_AF-A0A9D5M0R1-F1
#
_entry.id   AF-A0A9D5M0R1-F1
#
_cell.length_a   1.000
_cell.length_b   1.000
_cell.length_c   1.000
_cell.angle_alpha   90.00
_cell.angle_beta   90.00
_cell.angle_gamma   90.00
#
_symmetry.space_group_name_H-M   'P 1'
#
loop_
_entity.id
_entity.type
_entity.pdbx_description
1 polymer ?
#
loop_
_entity_poly.entity_id
_entity_poly.type
_entity_poly.pdbx_seq_one_letter_code
_entity_poly.pdbx_strand_id
1 'polypeptide(L)' 'MADNEKNNNVIYRCPMCLDRLVDVIIDEDNDGMFRCVKCGFHGDYAELMKEYENFRRRYGLMHTRITLQEQKEM' A
#
# COMPACT_ATOMS: atom_id res chain seq x y z
N MET A 1 33.70 7.82 10.61
CA MET A 1 33.70 6.94 9.43
C MET A 1 33.29 5.55 9.90
N ALA A 2 32.03 5.20 9.65
CA ALA A 2 31.47 3.86 9.78
C ALA A 2 30.15 3.88 8.99
N ASP A 3 30.30 3.82 7.67
CA ASP A 3 29.46 3.11 6.70
C ASP A 3 27.95 3.06 6.95
N ASN A 4 27.26 4.15 6.57
CA ASN A 4 25.82 4.17 6.35
C ASN A 4 25.50 3.75 4.90
N GLU A 5 25.83 2.50 4.55
CA GLU A 5 25.30 1.86 3.34
C GLU A 5 23.98 1.16 3.67
N LYS A 6 22.88 1.91 3.65
CA LYS A 6 21.55 1.34 3.37
C LYS A 6 21.07 1.90 2.04
N ASN A 7 21.65 1.35 0.98
CA ASN A 7 21.18 1.49 -0.39
C ASN A 7 19.78 0.88 -0.54
N ASN A 8 18.92 1.58 -1.29
CA ASN A 8 17.49 1.34 -1.57
C ASN A 8 16.49 1.65 -0.44
N ASN A 9 16.26 2.95 -0.22
CA ASN A 9 15.10 3.44 0.53
C ASN A 9 13.82 3.15 -0.28
N VAL A 10 13.21 1.98 -0.04
CA VAL A 10 11.93 1.61 -0.66
C VAL A 10 10.85 2.51 -0.07
N ILE A 11 10.38 3.48 -0.84
CA ILE A 11 9.30 4.38 -0.42
C ILE A 11 7.96 3.67 -0.68
N TYR A 12 7.28 3.27 0.40
CA TYR A 12 5.93 2.71 0.34
C TYR A 12 4.87 3.80 0.24
N ARG A 13 3.85 3.59 -0.59
CA ARG A 13 2.67 4.48 -0.70
C ARG A 13 1.55 3.97 0.18
N CYS A 14 0.85 4.85 0.91
CA CYS A 14 -0.29 4.42 1.71
C CYS A 14 -1.37 3.68 0.87
N PRO A 15 -1.69 2.39 1.16
CA PRO A 15 -2.69 1.61 0.42
C PRO A 15 -4.13 2.10 0.64
N MET A 16 -4.36 2.91 1.67
CA MET A 16 -5.68 3.47 2.01
C MET A 16 -5.95 4.79 1.29
N CYS A 17 -4.96 5.69 1.21
CA CYS A 17 -5.13 7.02 0.64
C CYS A 17 -5.06 7.02 -0.90
N LEU A 18 -4.24 6.14 -1.48
CA LEU A 18 -4.03 5.99 -2.92
C LEU A 18 -3.70 7.30 -3.65
N ASP A 19 -3.23 8.30 -2.91
CA ASP A 19 -2.93 9.61 -3.46
C ASP A 19 -1.66 9.49 -4.31
N ARG A 20 -1.77 9.89 -5.58
CA ARG A 20 -0.65 9.91 -6.52
C ARG A 20 0.13 11.22 -6.48
N LEU A 21 -0.47 12.29 -5.97
CA LEU A 21 0.10 13.64 -5.99
C LEU A 21 0.98 13.91 -4.77
N VAL A 22 0.63 13.30 -3.65
CA VAL A 22 1.44 13.27 -2.45
C VAL A 22 1.86 11.82 -2.32
N ASP A 23 3.12 11.49 -2.60
CA ASP A 23 3.71 10.28 -2.04
C ASP A 23 3.56 10.46 -0.53
N VAL A 24 2.46 9.94 0.03
CA VAL A 24 2.31 9.87 1.48
C VAL A 24 3.25 8.76 1.88
N ILE A 25 4.51 9.17 2.05
CA ILE A 25 5.60 8.36 2.54
C ILE A 25 5.08 7.79 3.84
N ILE A 26 5.04 6.47 3.89
CA ILE A 26 4.80 5.81 5.14
C ILE A 26 6.10 5.95 5.92
N ASP A 27 6.08 6.79 6.96
CA ASP A 27 7.22 6.93 7.86
C ASP A 27 7.38 5.60 8.60
N GLU A 28 8.57 5.00 8.47
CA GLU A 28 9.00 3.88 9.30
C GLU A 28 9.59 4.47 10.59
N ASP A 29 8.93 4.24 11.72
CA ASP A 29 9.50 4.61 13.02
C ASP A 29 10.69 3.69 13.36
N ASN A 30 11.49 4.06 14.36
CA ASN A 30 12.64 3.27 14.81
C ASN A 30 12.27 1.85 15.26
N ASP A 31 10.98 1.60 15.52
CA ASP A 31 10.40 0.31 15.88
C ASP A 31 9.91 -0.52 14.66
N GLY A 32 10.10 -0.04 13.43
CA GLY A 32 9.68 -0.75 12.19
C GLY A 32 8.20 -0.65 11.87
N MET A 33 7.49 0.32 12.48
CA MET A 33 6.07 0.57 12.27
C MET A 33 5.84 1.58 11.16
N PHE A 34 4.87 1.27 10.30
CA PHE A 34 4.51 2.03 9.12
C PHE A 34 3.34 2.96 9.42
N ARG A 35 3.57 4.27 9.39
CA ARG A 35 2.53 5.28 9.67
C ARG A 35 2.24 6.19 8.48
N CYS A 36 0.94 6.38 8.20
CA CYS A 36 0.46 7.38 7.25
C CYS A 36 -0.04 8.63 7.98
N VAL A 37 0.58 9.78 7.71
CA VAL A 37 0.19 11.08 8.29
C VAL A 37 -1.17 11.60 7.81
N LYS A 38 -1.67 11.11 6.68
CA LYS A 38 -2.92 11.60 6.05
C LYS A 38 -4.17 10.89 6.56
N CYS A 39 -4.20 9.55 6.53
CA CYS A 39 -5.36 8.78 6.98
C CYS A 39 -5.20 8.15 8.37
N GLY A 40 -4.03 8.28 8.99
CA GLY A 40 -3.76 7.69 10.30
C GLY A 40 -3.55 6.17 10.29
N PHE A 41 -3.30 5.55 9.12
CA PHE A 41 -2.88 4.15 9.07
C PHE A 41 -1.62 3.97 9.93
N HIS A 42 -1.59 2.90 10.72
CA HIS A 42 -0.50 2.52 11.58
C HIS A 42 -0.49 1.00 11.68
N GLY A 43 0.60 0.36 11.29
CA GLY A 43 0.72 -1.10 11.31
C GLY A 43 2.13 -1.57 10.99
N ASP A 44 2.35 -2.87 11.12
CA ASP A 44 3.64 -3.47 10.75
C ASP A 44 3.75 -3.72 9.23
N TYR A 45 4.88 -4.28 8.79
CA TYR A 45 5.11 -4.62 7.39
C TYR A 45 4.07 -5.62 6.83
N ALA A 46 3.67 -6.61 7.63
CA ALA A 46 2.75 -7.65 7.19
C ALA A 46 1.34 -7.08 7.00
N GLU A 47 0.90 -6.20 7.90
CA GLU A 47 -0.35 -5.46 7.78
C GLU A 47 -0.34 -4.55 6.55
N LEU A 48 0.76 -3.83 6.31
CA LEU A 48 0.93 -3.01 5.12
C LEU A 48 0.80 -3.85 3.82
N MET A 49 1.48 -5.00 3.76
CA MET A 49 1.43 -5.89 2.59
C MET A 49 0.05 -6.51 2.37
N LYS A 50 -0.64 -6.87 3.45
CA LYS A 50 -2.03 -7.34 3.41
C LYS A 50 -2.97 -6.28 2.84
N GLU A 51 -2.78 -5.01 3.20
CA GLU A 51 -3.58 -3.93 2.63
C GLU A 51 -3.28 -3.68 1.14
N TYR A 52 -2.03 -3.86 0.70
CA TYR A 52 -1.72 -3.86 -0.74
C TYR A 52 -2.35 -5.03 -1.50
N GLU A 53 -2.43 -6.21 -0.90
CA GLU A 53 -3.15 -7.35 -1.47
C GLU A 53 -4.65 -7.07 -1.57
N ASN A 54 -5.26 -6.54 -0.52
CA ASN A 54 -6.66 -6.13 -0.51
C ASN A 54 -6.95 -5.10 -1.60
N PHE A 55 -6.07 -4.11 -1.75
CA PHE A 55 -6.19 -3.11 -2.80
C PHE A 55 -6.17 -3.75 -4.20
N ARG A 56 -5.17 -4.59 -4.48
CA ARG A 56 -5.07 -5.31 -5.76
C ARG A 56 -6.29 -6.17 -6.04
N ARG A 57 -6.85 -6.83 -5.04
CA ARG A 57 -8.08 -7.63 -5.18
C ARG A 57 -9.30 -6.77 -5.49
N ARG A 58 -9.48 -5.64 -4.78
CA ARG A 58 -10.66 -4.76 -4.95
C ARG A 58 -10.67 -4.05 -6.31
N TYR A 59 -9.52 -3.60 -6.76
CA TYR A 59 -9.41 -2.77 -7.97
C TYR A 59 -8.81 -3.53 -9.17
N GLY A 60 -8.50 -4.83 -9.03
CA GLY A 60 -7.91 -5.63 -10.11
C GLY A 60 -8.76 -5.72 -11.37
N LEU A 61 -10.07 -5.56 -11.24
CA LEU A 61 -11.03 -5.58 -12.36
C LEU A 61 -11.59 -4.17 -12.68
N MET A 62 -10.97 -3.09 -12.18
CA MET A 62 -11.48 -1.72 -12.35
C MET A 62 -11.63 -1.28 -13.81
N HIS A 63 -10.83 -1.84 -14.72
CA HIS A 63 -10.89 -1.56 -16.15
C HIS A 63 -11.69 -2.60 -16.95
N THR A 64 -12.27 -3.59 -16.27
CA THR A 64 -13.01 -4.68 -16.89
C THR A 64 -14.50 -4.51 -16.63
N ARG A 65 -15.30 -4.42 -17.68
CA ARG A 65 -16.76 -4.45 -17.56
C ARG A 65 -17.21 -5.91 -17.45
N ILE A 66 -17.70 -6.30 -16.28
CA ILE A 66 -18.25 -7.65 -16.05
C ILE A 66 -19.76 -7.62 -16.33
N THR A 67 -20.22 -8.42 -17.28
CA THR A 67 -21.64 -8.57 -17.60
C THR A 67 -22.38 -9.37 -16.54
N LEU A 68 -23.71 -9.29 -16.53
CA LEU A 68 -24.54 -10.08 -15.62
C LEU A 68 -24.40 -11.60 -15.85
N GLN A 69 -24.08 -12.04 -17.06
CA GLN A 69 -23.89 -13.45 -17.37
C GLN A 69 -22.58 -13.95 -16.77
N GLU A 70 -21.49 -13.23 -17.00
CA GLU A 70 -20.17 -13.54 -16.45
C GLU A 70 -20.18 -13.54 -14.92
N GLN A 71 -20.90 -12.61 -14.27
CA GLN A 71 -21.04 -12.59 -12.80
C GLN A 71 -21.72 -13.83 -12.23
N LYS A 72 -22.57 -14.53 -13.00
CA LYS A 72 -23.24 -15.76 -12.55
C LYS A 72 -22.36 -17.00 -12.70
N GLU A 73 -21.30 -16.91 -13.49
CA GLU A 73 -20.39 -18.02 -13.81
C GLU A 73 -19.09 -17.97 -12.99
N MET A 74 -18.80 -16.84 -12.34
CA MET A 74 -17.69 -16.64 -11.39
C MET A 74 -18.03 -17.16 -9.99
#